data_AF-F7V715-F1
#
_entry.id   AF-F7V715-F1
#
_cell.length_a   1.000
_cell.length_b   1.000
_cell.length_c   1.000
_cell.angle_alpha   90.00
_cell.angle_beta   90.00
_cell.angle_gamma   90.00
#
_symmetry.space_group_name_H-M   'P 1'
#
loop_
_entity.id
_entity.type
_entity.pdbx_description
1 polymer ?
#
loop_
_entity_poly.entity_id
_entity_poly.type
_entity_poly.pdbx_seq_one_letter_code
_entity_poly.pdbx_strand_id
1 'polypeptide(L)' 'MLKYKLVARNADKTIYMYYPEGDMKNPGIIAFLNDGGRETIQRAKDDDFGWYLGHAFSGIDRNEDSGMVAWY' A
#
# COMPACT_ATOMS: atom_id res chain seq x y z
N MET A 1 -1.42 -6.13 -10.70
CA MET A 1 -2.13 -6.44 -9.45
C MET A 1 -1.12 -6.30 -8.34
N LEU A 2 -1.54 -6.06 -7.11
CA LEU A 2 -0.62 -6.00 -5.98
C LEU A 2 -1.19 -6.78 -4.80
N LYS A 3 -0.30 -7.35 -4.00
CA LYS A 3 -0.67 -7.87 -2.67
C LYS A 3 -0.38 -6.79 -1.64
N TYR A 4 -1.06 -6.83 -0.51
CA TYR A 4 -0.77 -5.92 0.59
C TYR A 4 -0.86 -6.62 1.94
N LYS A 5 -0.19 -6.04 2.94
CA LYS A 5 -0.22 -6.47 4.33
C LYS A 5 -0.11 -5.27 5.26
N LEU A 6 -0.92 -5.28 6.32
CA LEU A 6 -0.85 -4.34 7.42
C LEU A 6 0.47 -4.53 8.17
N VAL A 7 1.17 -3.42 8.38
CA VAL A 7 2.43 -3.38 9.13
C VAL A 7 2.18 -2.87 10.54
N ALA A 8 1.42 -1.78 10.65
CA ALA A 8 1.12 -1.15 11.92
C ALA A 8 -0.16 -0.32 11.84
N ARG A 9 -0.86 -0.20 12.97
CA ARG A 9 -1.97 0.73 13.16
C ARG A 9 -1.77 1.44 14.49
N ASN A 10 -1.80 2.76 14.49
CA ASN A 10 -1.71 3.57 15.69
C ASN A 10 -2.76 4.69 15.67
N ALA A 11 -2.71 5.59 16.67
CA ALA A 11 -3.67 6.68 16.83
C ALA A 11 -3.62 7.72 15.70
N ASP A 12 -2.55 7.75 14.90
CA ASP A 12 -2.35 8.76 13.86
C ASP A 12 -2.54 8.19 12.46
N LYS A 13 -2.09 6.93 12.23
CA LYS A 13 -2.06 6.32 10.91
C LYS A 13 -2.12 4.80 10.90
N THR A 14 -2.55 4.28 9.75
CA THR A 14 -2.50 2.86 9.39
C THR A 14 -1.50 2.66 8.26
N ILE A 15 -0.49 1.82 8.48
CA ILE A 15 0.63 1.59 7.58
C ILE A 15 0.48 0.24 6.90
N TYR A 16 0.54 0.23 5.57
CA TYR A 16 0.52 -0.96 4.74
C TYR A 16 1.80 -1.10 3.93
N MET A 17 2.24 -2.34 3.79
CA MET A 17 3.24 -2.73 2.80
C MET A 17 2.50 -3.30 1.58
N TYR A 18 2.88 -2.87 0.38
CA TYR A 18 2.34 -3.40 -0.87
C TYR A 18 3.44 -4.02 -1.72
N TYR A 19 3.07 -5.06 -2.47
CA TYR A 19 3.96 -5.91 -3.26
C TYR A 19 3.48 -5.91 -4.72
N PRO A 20 4.08 -5.08 -5.59
CA PRO A 20 3.79 -5.07 -7.03
C PRO A 20 3.93 -6.46 -7.64
N GLU A 21 2.90 -6.93 -8.33
CA GLU A 21 2.84 -8.29 -8.92
C GLU A 21 3.18 -9.42 -7.92
N GLY A 22 3.02 -9.15 -6.62
CA GLY A 22 3.37 -10.09 -5.55
C GLY A 22 4.87 -10.20 -5.24
N ASP A 23 5.72 -9.30 -5.73
CA ASP A 23 7.15 -9.29 -5.40
C ASP A 23 7.40 -8.87 -3.95
N MET A 24 7.71 -9.86 -3.10
CA MET A 24 8.02 -9.66 -1.69
C MET A 24 9.43 -9.10 -1.44
N LYS A 25 10.31 -9.06 -2.45
CA LYS A 25 11.68 -8.58 -2.30
C LYS A 25 11.78 -7.06 -2.44
N ASN A 26 10.87 -6.45 -3.21
CA ASN A 26 10.89 -5.01 -3.50
C ASN A 26 9.54 -4.35 -3.14
N PRO A 27 9.13 -4.36 -1.86
CA PRO A 27 7.87 -3.76 -1.47
C PRO A 27 7.89 -2.23 -1.54
N GLY A 28 6.70 -1.65 -1.67
CA GLY A 28 6.44 -0.26 -1.29
C GLY A 28 5.71 -0.19 0.06
N ILE A 29 5.73 0.99 0.68
CA ILE A 29 5.11 1.26 1.98
C ILE A 29 4.32 2.55 1.88
N ILE A 30 3.05 2.49 2.25
CA ILE A 30 2.16 3.65 2.35
C ILE A 30 1.51 3.72 3.72
N ALA A 31 1.03 4.91 4.07
CA ALA A 31 0.15 5.10 5.21
C ALA A 31 -1.11 5.87 4.84
N PHE A 32 -2.20 5.48 5.48
CA PHE A 32 -3.44 6.23 5.54
C PHE A 32 -3.50 6.93 6.89
N LEU A 33 -3.54 8.26 6.88
CA LEU A 33 -3.67 9.08 8.08
C LEU A 33 -5.14 9.10 8.52
N ASN A 34 -5.38 9.21 9.83
CA ASN A 34 -6.73 9.18 10.39
C ASN A 34 -7.56 10.42 10.04
N ASP A 35 -6.92 11.51 9.60
CA ASP A 35 -7.56 12.71 9.04
C ASP A 35 -7.98 12.56 7.56
N GLY A 36 -7.78 11.37 6.96
CA GLY A 36 -8.06 11.09 5.56
C GLY A 36 -6.89 11.34 4.61
N GLY A 37 -5.76 11.85 5.13
CA GLY A 37 -4.53 12.04 4.37
C GLY A 37 -3.89 10.73 3.92
N ARG A 38 -2.95 10.86 2.97
CA ARG A 38 -2.19 9.76 2.38
C ARG A 38 -0.71 10.10 2.40
N GLU A 39 0.12 9.17 2.83
CA GLU A 39 1.56 9.33 2.93
C GLU A 39 2.26 8.20 2.17
N THR A 40 3.23 8.56 1.32
CA THR A 40 4.14 7.59 0.71
C THR A 40 5.40 7.52 1.57
N ILE A 41 5.63 6.38 2.23
CA ILE A 41 6.80 6.17 3.08
C ILE A 41 7.96 5.63 2.23
N GLN A 42 7.68 4.67 1.36
CA GLN A 42 8.66 4.06 0.47
C GLN A 42 7.96 3.66 -0.84
N ARG A 43 8.57 4.00 -1.99
CA ARG A 43 8.13 3.45 -3.27
C ARG A 43 8.74 2.07 -3.49
N ALA A 44 7.98 1.19 -4.13
CA ALA A 44 8.54 -0.05 -4.65
C ALA A 44 9.57 0.26 -5.74
N LYS A 45 10.58 -0.61 -5.89
CA LYS A 45 11.76 -0.38 -6.74
C LYS A 45 11.40 -0.10 -8.21
N ASP A 46 10.40 -0.79 -8.73
CA ASP A 46 10.02 -0.72 -10.15
C ASP A 46 8.71 0.07 -10.36
N ASP A 47 8.37 0.97 -9.43
CA ASP A 47 7.17 1.80 -9.46
C ASP A 47 7.49 3.27 -9.81
N ASP A 48 8.32 3.46 -10.84
CA ASP A 48 8.85 4.77 -11.26
C ASP A 48 7.76 5.77 -11.63
N PHE A 49 6.69 5.26 -12.25
CA PHE A 49 5.52 6.05 -12.65
C PHE A 49 4.42 6.10 -11.58
N GLY A 50 4.60 5.42 -10.44
CA GLY A 50 3.63 5.41 -9.35
C GLY A 50 2.31 4.70 -9.65
N TRP A 51 2.27 3.81 -10.65
CA TRP A 51 1.08 3.04 -10.99
C TRP A 51 0.65 2.13 -9.84
N TYR A 52 1.59 1.40 -9.23
CA TYR A 52 1.27 0.52 -8.11
C TYR A 52 0.96 1.32 -6.85
N LEU A 53 1.66 2.43 -6.62
CA LEU A 53 1.40 3.35 -5.52
C LEU A 53 -0.03 3.90 -5.59
N GLY A 54 -0.45 4.40 -6.76
CA GLY A 54 -1.80 4.88 -6.99
C GLY A 54 -2.84 3.78 -6.77
N HIS A 55 -2.55 2.58 -7.26
CA HIS A 55 -3.41 1.41 -7.10
C HIS A 55 -3.53 0.94 -5.64
N ALA A 56 -2.46 1.04 -4.87
CA ALA A 56 -2.46 0.75 -3.44
C ALA A 56 -3.34 1.76 -2.67
N PHE A 57 -3.23 3.06 -3.01
CA PHE A 57 -4.05 4.09 -2.38
C PHE A 57 -5.54 4.01 -2.70
N SER A 58 -5.90 3.53 -3.88
CA SER A 58 -7.31 3.42 -4.30
C SER A 58 -7.95 2.10 -3.91
N GLY A 59 -7.18 1.00 -3.84
CA GLY A 59 -7.73 -0.34 -3.78
C GLY A 59 -7.50 -1.13 -2.50
N ILE A 60 -6.62 -0.70 -1.59
CA ILE A 60 -6.45 -1.38 -0.30
C ILE A 60 -7.70 -1.18 0.56
N ASP A 61 -8.33 -2.28 0.98
CA ASP A 61 -9.37 -2.23 2.00
C ASP A 61 -8.71 -1.99 3.36
N ARG A 62 -9.08 -0.87 3.99
CA ARG A 62 -8.49 -0.45 5.26
C ARG A 62 -9.01 -1.28 6.46
N ASN A 63 -10.02 -2.13 6.26
CA ASN A 63 -10.56 -3.03 7.28
C ASN A 63 -9.89 -4.41 7.28
N GLU A 64 -9.05 -4.70 6.28
CA GLU A 64 -8.35 -5.97 6.16
C GLU A 64 -6.86 -5.85 6.52
N ASP A 65 -6.32 -6.86 7.17
CA ASP A 65 -4.90 -6.91 7.51
C ASP A 65 -4.03 -7.36 6.34
N SER A 66 -4.60 -7.95 5.29
CA SER A 66 -3.90 -8.33 4.08
C SER A 66 -4.88 -8.67 2.98
N GLY A 67 -4.47 -8.50 1.73
CA GLY A 67 -5.30 -8.88 0.60
C GLY A 67 -4.60 -8.65 -0.74
N MET A 68 -5.42 -8.50 -1.77
CA MET A 68 -4.97 -8.28 -3.13
C MET A 68 -5.82 -7.21 -3.81
N VAL A 69 -5.17 -6.37 -4.61
CA VAL A 69 -5.82 -5.39 -5.47
C VAL A 69 -5.57 -5.77 -6.93
N ALA A 70 -6.63 -6.16 -7.64
CA ALA A 70 -6.59 -6.52 -9.07
C ALA A 70 -6.50 -5.28 -9.96
N TRP A 71 -5.84 -5.37 -11.13
CA TRP A 71 -5.91 -4.33 -12.16
C TRP A 71 -7.33 -4.30 -12.74
N TYR A 72 -7.87 -3.11 -13.01
CA TYR A 72 -9.14 -2.90 -13.70
C TYR A 72 -8.90 -2.15 -15.00
#